data_AF-A0A327KQ09-F1
#
_entry.id   AF-A0A327KQ09-F1
#
_cell.length_a   1.000
_cell.length_b   1.000
_cell.length_c   1.000
_cell.angle_alpha   90.00
_cell.angle_beta   90.00
_cell.angle_gamma   90.00
#
_symmetry.space_group_name_H-M   'P 1'
#
loop_
_entity.id
_entity.type
_entity.pdbx_description
1 polymer ?
#
loop_
_entity_poly.entity_id
_entity_poly.type
_entity_poly.pdbx_seq_one_letter_code
_entity_poly.pdbx_strand_id
1 'polypeptide(L)'
;TVAPAPAVTPATAAGLPELQRLPCAKVTMRRDGGGAVLSGFVASVEDLDTVRRAAAARPGTVVGDVLVAPWPQCEAMQTLDDALAAGDRPTVALGGSGMLRDGDALRIAVRTPSRPRYLYVSYVQVDGSLVHLAQPRGSAPEPAEAGRTLVFGDGSDGRARATVSAPFGREMIIAISSATPLFPRELPTRQTEREYLSALRRALVYQPSAAASGGPPQRDVAATVLSLQTRAR
;
A
#
# COMPACT_ATOMS: atom_id res chain seq x y z
N THR A 1 -19.66 -18.58 28.66
CA THR A 1 -19.55 -17.48 27.68
C THR A 1 -18.14 -16.94 27.77
N VAL A 2 -17.28 -17.22 26.79
CA VAL A 2 -15.88 -16.75 26.82
C VAL A 2 -15.88 -15.28 26.41
N ALA A 3 -15.40 -14.41 27.30
CA ALA A 3 -15.24 -12.98 27.01
C ALA A 3 -14.21 -12.80 25.87
N PRO A 4 -14.46 -11.90 24.90
CA PRO A 4 -13.48 -11.64 23.86
C PRO A 4 -12.20 -11.07 24.48
N ALA A 5 -11.05 -11.62 24.08
CA ALA A 5 -9.74 -11.13 24.49
C ALA A 5 -9.59 -9.64 24.09
N PRO A 6 -8.95 -8.79 24.93
CA PRO A 6 -8.77 -7.38 24.61
C PRO A 6 -7.98 -7.24 23.31
N ALA A 7 -8.45 -6.36 22.42
CA ALA A 7 -7.75 -6.01 21.21
C ALA A 7 -6.39 -5.37 21.58
N VAL A 8 -5.30 -6.07 21.30
CA VAL A 8 -3.95 -5.54 21.49
C VAL A 8 -3.69 -4.51 20.40
N THR A 9 -3.68 -3.23 20.75
CA THR A 9 -3.34 -2.16 19.82
C THR A 9 -1.84 -2.21 19.51
N PRO A 10 -1.43 -2.33 18.23
CA PRO A 10 -0.03 -2.18 17.87
C PRO A 10 0.42 -0.76 18.18
N ALA A 11 1.38 -0.62 19.08
CA ALA A 11 2.05 0.66 19.29
C ALA A 11 3.26 0.75 18.37
N THR A 12 3.64 1.96 17.96
CA THR A 12 5.01 2.23 17.51
C THR A 12 5.96 1.53 18.47
N ALA A 13 7.04 0.92 17.98
CA ALA A 13 7.96 0.14 18.83
C ALA A 13 8.72 1.03 19.85
N ALA A 14 7.97 1.54 20.82
CA ALA A 14 8.39 2.49 21.83
C ALA A 14 9.44 1.80 22.71
N GLY A 15 10.59 2.46 22.87
CA GLY A 15 11.76 1.91 23.53
C GLY A 15 12.79 1.27 22.59
N LEU A 16 12.62 1.36 21.26
CA LEU A 16 13.60 0.96 20.24
C LEU A 16 14.13 2.18 19.45
N PRO A 17 14.93 3.08 20.05
CA PRO A 17 15.41 4.30 19.37
C PRO A 17 16.25 4.01 18.11
N GLU A 18 16.90 2.85 18.04
CA GLU A 18 17.58 2.34 16.86
C GLU A 18 16.64 2.21 15.64
N LEU A 19 15.39 1.80 15.86
CA LEU A 19 14.43 1.63 14.77
C LEU A 19 13.81 2.95 14.30
N GLN A 20 13.77 3.95 15.18
CA GLN A 20 13.28 5.29 14.86
C GLN A 20 14.25 6.08 13.96
N ARG A 21 15.51 5.65 13.88
CA ARG A 21 16.55 6.28 13.06
C ARG A 21 16.67 5.67 11.65
N LEU A 22 15.91 4.62 11.35
CA LEU A 22 15.90 4.03 10.02
C LEU A 22 15.26 5.02 9.04
N PRO A 23 15.87 5.27 7.87
CA PRO A 23 15.50 6.38 7.00
C PRO A 23 14.09 6.21 6.42
N CYS A 24 13.78 4.99 5.98
CA CYS A 24 12.44 4.61 5.54
C CYS A 24 12.09 3.27 6.22
N ALA A 25 11.27 3.36 7.26
CA ALA A 25 10.78 2.20 7.98
C ALA A 25 9.55 2.57 8.80
N LYS A 26 8.73 1.56 9.08
CA LYS A 26 7.83 1.57 10.22
C LYS A 26 7.85 0.19 10.85
N VAL A 27 8.27 0.14 12.10
CA VAL A 27 8.25 -1.09 12.90
C VAL A 27 7.39 -0.84 14.12
N THR A 28 6.33 -1.63 14.26
CA THR A 28 5.44 -1.64 15.42
C THR A 28 5.74 -2.85 16.28
N MET A 29 5.41 -2.74 17.56
CA MET A 29 5.57 -3.82 18.52
C MET A 29 4.20 -4.16 19.10
N ARG A 30 3.79 -5.41 18.90
CA ARG A 30 2.60 -5.97 19.54
C ARG A 30 3.04 -6.82 20.74
N ARG A 31 2.50 -6.55 21.92
CA ARG A 31 2.77 -7.37 23.11
C ARG A 31 1.61 -8.33 23.37
N ASP A 32 1.91 -9.59 23.62
CA ASP A 32 0.97 -10.56 24.18
C ASP A 32 1.55 -11.12 25.48
N GLY A 33 0.72 -11.78 26.31
CA GLY A 33 0.94 -12.06 27.74
C GLY A 33 2.21 -12.84 28.15
N GLY A 34 3.20 -13.01 27.27
CA GLY A 34 4.55 -13.49 27.59
C GLY A 34 5.66 -12.97 26.66
N GLY A 35 5.38 -12.05 25.73
CA GLY A 35 6.36 -11.62 24.74
C GLY A 35 5.95 -10.42 23.88
N ALA A 36 6.79 -10.10 22.91
CA ALA A 36 6.59 -9.02 21.95
C ALA A 36 6.93 -9.47 20.54
N VAL A 37 6.11 -9.07 19.56
CA VAL A 37 6.33 -9.35 18.13
C VAL A 37 6.54 -8.03 17.41
N LEU A 38 7.66 -7.91 16.70
CA LEU A 38 7.93 -6.78 15.81
C LEU A 38 7.37 -7.05 14.41
N SER A 39 6.69 -6.08 13.82
CA SER A 39 6.13 -6.19 12.47
C SER A 39 6.14 -4.85 11.74
N GLY A 40 6.08 -4.86 10.41
CA GLY A 40 6.03 -3.67 9.57
C GLY A 40 6.94 -3.76 8.35
N PHE A 41 7.71 -2.72 8.07
CA PHE A 41 8.59 -2.65 6.89
C PHE A 41 9.86 -1.85 7.14
N VAL A 42 10.88 -2.15 6.34
CA VAL A 42 12.19 -1.49 6.29
C VAL A 42 12.69 -1.35 4.86
N ALA A 43 13.60 -0.40 4.60
CA ALA A 43 14.09 -0.11 3.26
C ALA A 43 15.04 -1.20 2.71
N SER A 44 15.80 -1.87 3.59
CA SER A 44 16.87 -2.77 3.17
C SER A 44 17.02 -4.01 4.06
N VAL A 45 17.88 -4.93 3.62
CA VAL A 45 18.23 -6.12 4.41
C VAL A 45 19.05 -5.72 5.64
N GLU A 46 19.91 -4.72 5.51
CA GLU A 46 20.72 -4.18 6.61
C GLU A 46 19.84 -3.55 7.71
N ASP A 47 18.77 -2.87 7.31
CA ASP A 47 17.77 -2.33 8.23
C ASP A 47 16.98 -3.47 8.91
N LEU A 48 16.65 -4.53 8.18
CA LEU A 48 16.03 -5.73 8.77
C LEU A 48 16.96 -6.39 9.80
N ASP A 49 18.25 -6.45 9.52
CA ASP A 49 19.23 -6.96 10.48
C ASP A 49 19.35 -6.07 11.72
N THR A 50 19.14 -4.76 11.57
CA THR A 50 18.99 -3.84 12.71
C THR A 50 17.76 -4.17 13.54
N VAL A 51 16.62 -4.47 12.93
CA VAL A 51 15.40 -4.95 13.62
C VAL A 51 15.66 -6.27 14.36
N ARG A 52 16.35 -7.23 13.72
CA ARG A 52 16.70 -8.51 14.32
C ARG A 52 17.60 -8.36 15.54
N ARG A 53 18.63 -7.51 15.47
CA ARG A 53 19.50 -7.20 16.62
C ARG A 53 18.72 -6.53 17.75
N ALA A 54 17.83 -5.59 17.43
CA ALA A 54 16.98 -4.92 18.41
C ALA A 54 16.05 -5.91 19.15
N ALA A 55 15.48 -6.88 18.43
CA ALA A 55 14.68 -7.95 19.02
C ALA A 55 15.52 -8.87 19.91
N ALA A 56 16.68 -9.34 19.42
CA ALA A 56 17.56 -10.25 20.16
C ALA A 56 18.09 -9.67 21.48
N ALA A 57 18.24 -8.34 21.56
CA ALA A 57 18.65 -7.65 22.78
C ALA A 57 17.56 -7.57 23.86
N ARG A 58 16.32 -8.03 23.59
CA ARG A 58 15.18 -7.90 24.49
C ARG A 58 14.54 -9.26 24.77
N PRO A 59 14.50 -9.71 26.04
CA PRO A 59 13.85 -10.96 26.40
C PRO A 59 12.41 -11.05 25.90
N GLY A 60 12.03 -12.19 25.33
CA GLY A 60 10.68 -12.44 24.84
C GLY A 60 10.29 -11.65 23.58
N THR A 61 11.20 -10.94 22.93
CA THR A 61 10.92 -10.20 21.69
C THR A 61 11.35 -10.99 20.46
N VAL A 62 10.44 -11.17 19.50
CA VAL A 62 10.69 -11.86 18.24
C VAL A 62 10.37 -10.96 17.05
N VAL A 63 10.99 -11.24 15.90
CA VAL A 63 10.66 -10.58 14.63
C VAL A 63 9.58 -11.41 13.93
N GLY A 64 8.41 -10.81 13.71
CA GLY A 64 7.34 -11.35 12.88
C GLY A 64 7.45 -10.86 11.44
N ASP A 65 6.33 -10.42 10.87
CA ASP A 65 6.26 -9.96 9.48
C ASP A 65 6.88 -8.55 9.34
N VAL A 66 8.18 -8.50 9.07
CA VAL A 66 8.90 -7.28 8.69
C VAL A 66 9.36 -7.39 7.24
N LEU A 67 8.72 -6.62 6.37
CA LEU A 67 8.97 -6.64 4.94
C LEU A 67 10.20 -5.80 4.58
N VAL A 68 11.09 -6.36 3.76
CA VAL A 68 12.12 -5.56 3.05
C VAL A 68 11.48 -4.96 1.80
N ALA A 69 11.35 -3.65 1.81
CA ALA A 69 10.73 -2.86 0.78
C ALA A 69 11.70 -1.75 0.35
N PRO A 70 12.51 -1.94 -0.69
CA PRO A 70 13.36 -0.86 -1.18
C PRO A 70 12.52 0.34 -1.66
N TRP A 71 13.20 1.43 -2.00
CA TRP A 71 12.57 2.47 -2.78
C TRP A 71 12.16 1.90 -4.16
N PRO A 72 10.95 2.17 -4.69
CA PRO A 72 9.92 3.11 -4.22
C PRO A 72 8.89 2.54 -3.21
N GLN A 73 8.91 1.23 -2.92
CA GLN A 73 7.89 0.57 -2.09
C GLN A 73 7.83 1.14 -0.67
N CYS A 74 8.96 1.34 -0.01
CA CYS A 74 8.96 1.88 1.34
C CYS A 74 8.44 3.32 1.39
N GLU A 75 8.82 4.18 0.45
CA GLU A 75 8.30 5.56 0.37
C GLU A 75 6.77 5.57 0.22
N ALA A 76 6.22 4.66 -0.60
CA ALA A 76 4.78 4.52 -0.75
C ALA A 76 4.10 4.10 0.55
N MET A 77 4.65 3.09 1.26
CA MET A 77 4.08 2.62 2.52
C MET A 77 4.20 3.65 3.65
N GLN A 78 5.30 4.39 3.72
CA GLN A 78 5.49 5.47 4.70
C GLN A 78 4.56 6.66 4.38
N THR A 79 4.41 7.01 3.11
CA THR A 79 3.46 8.05 2.68
C THR A 79 2.01 7.69 2.98
N LEU A 80 1.66 6.40 2.87
CA LEU A 80 0.30 5.89 3.04
C LEU A 80 0.06 5.30 4.45
N ASP A 81 0.90 5.61 5.42
CA ASP A 81 0.91 4.91 6.70
C ASP A 81 -0.46 4.87 7.41
N ASP A 82 -1.09 6.04 7.55
CA ASP A 82 -2.44 6.15 8.12
C ASP A 82 -3.50 5.44 7.26
N ALA A 83 -3.38 5.56 5.92
CA ALA A 83 -4.32 4.94 4.99
C ALA A 83 -4.21 3.40 4.96
N LEU A 84 -3.03 2.86 5.24
CA LEU A 84 -2.79 1.43 5.37
C LEU A 84 -3.35 0.87 6.68
N ALA A 85 -3.40 1.70 7.73
CA ALA A 85 -4.02 1.36 9.02
C ALA A 85 -5.56 1.53 9.02
N ALA A 86 -6.12 2.22 8.04
CA ALA A 86 -7.56 2.42 7.93
C ALA A 86 -8.33 1.10 7.75
N GLY A 87 -9.55 1.07 8.26
CA GLY A 87 -10.52 0.02 7.96
C GLY A 87 -11.09 0.15 6.55
N ASP A 88 -11.86 -0.86 6.09
CA ASP A 88 -12.61 -0.81 4.83
C ASP A 88 -11.75 -0.45 3.60
N ARG A 89 -10.57 -1.08 3.48
CA ARG A 89 -9.60 -0.85 2.41
C ARG A 89 -10.03 -1.50 1.10
N PRO A 90 -9.64 -0.95 -0.07
CA PRO A 90 -9.72 -1.70 -1.31
C PRO A 90 -8.84 -2.96 -1.21
N THR A 91 -9.27 -4.09 -1.77
CA THR A 91 -8.43 -5.29 -1.79
C THR A 91 -7.81 -5.49 -3.17
N VAL A 92 -6.59 -6.01 -3.21
CA VAL A 92 -5.85 -6.29 -4.45
C VAL A 92 -5.50 -7.76 -4.47
N ALA A 93 -5.75 -8.43 -5.59
CA ALA A 93 -5.39 -9.83 -5.81
C ALA A 93 -4.71 -10.01 -7.16
N LEU A 94 -3.61 -10.74 -7.15
CA LEU A 94 -3.00 -11.34 -8.34
C LEU A 94 -3.57 -12.75 -8.47
N GLY A 95 -3.92 -13.19 -9.67
CA GLY A 95 -4.56 -14.51 -9.90
C GLY A 95 -3.70 -15.74 -9.55
N GLY A 96 -2.69 -15.61 -8.68
CA GLY A 96 -1.72 -16.62 -8.27
C GLY A 96 -0.80 -16.07 -7.16
N SER A 97 0.42 -16.60 -7.06
CA SER A 97 1.39 -16.09 -6.10
C SER A 97 1.89 -14.69 -6.48
N GLY A 98 2.38 -13.91 -5.50
CA GLY A 98 3.08 -12.64 -5.76
C GLY A 98 4.42 -12.80 -6.49
N MET A 99 4.80 -14.01 -6.89
CA MET A 99 5.95 -14.32 -7.74
C MET A 99 5.46 -14.74 -9.13
N LEU A 100 5.79 -13.95 -10.15
CA LEU A 100 5.41 -14.21 -11.54
C LEU A 100 6.66 -14.43 -12.40
N ARG A 101 6.55 -15.27 -13.42
CA ARG A 101 7.62 -15.56 -14.38
C ARG A 101 7.32 -14.97 -15.74
N ASP A 102 8.35 -14.85 -16.57
CA ASP A 102 8.22 -14.44 -17.96
C ASP A 102 7.14 -15.22 -18.73
N GLY A 103 6.26 -14.48 -19.41
CA GLY A 103 5.10 -14.99 -20.13
C GLY A 103 3.88 -15.33 -19.26
N ASP A 104 3.99 -15.26 -17.92
CA ASP A 104 2.81 -15.43 -17.06
C ASP A 104 1.82 -14.28 -17.28
N ALA A 105 0.52 -14.58 -17.16
CA ALA A 105 -0.51 -13.56 -17.29
C ALA A 105 -0.52 -12.64 -16.06
N LEU A 106 -0.41 -11.33 -16.28
CA LEU A 106 -0.51 -10.33 -15.21
C LEU A 106 -1.96 -9.90 -15.07
N ARG A 107 -2.73 -10.67 -14.29
CA ARG A 107 -4.12 -10.34 -13.95
C ARG A 107 -4.19 -9.67 -12.58
N ILE A 108 -4.68 -8.44 -12.54
CA ILE A 108 -4.87 -7.65 -11.33
C ILE A 108 -6.35 -7.49 -11.08
N ALA A 109 -6.84 -7.99 -9.95
CA ALA A 109 -8.21 -7.78 -9.49
C ALA A 109 -8.21 -6.81 -8.30
N VAL A 110 -9.01 -5.75 -8.39
CA VAL A 110 -9.20 -4.79 -7.31
C VAL A 110 -10.67 -4.76 -6.89
N ARG A 111 -10.93 -4.99 -5.60
CA ARG A 111 -12.25 -4.86 -5.00
C ARG A 111 -12.37 -3.49 -4.34
N THR A 112 -13.41 -2.73 -4.66
CA THR A 112 -13.70 -1.47 -3.96
C THR A 112 -14.18 -1.72 -2.52
N PRO A 113 -14.04 -0.72 -1.63
CA PRO A 113 -14.60 -0.76 -0.28
C PRO A 113 -16.11 -1.03 -0.22
N SER A 114 -16.63 -1.25 0.98
CA SER A 114 -18.06 -1.48 1.25
C SER A 114 -18.95 -0.25 1.03
N ARG A 115 -18.36 0.92 0.75
CA ARG A 115 -19.06 2.18 0.44
C ARG A 115 -18.54 2.78 -0.87
N PRO A 116 -19.31 3.63 -1.56
CA PRO A 116 -18.84 4.31 -2.76
C PRO A 116 -17.66 5.24 -2.44
N ARG A 117 -16.57 5.14 -3.21
CA ARG A 117 -15.32 5.89 -2.99
C ARG A 117 -14.64 6.26 -4.30
N TYR A 118 -13.92 7.38 -4.32
CA TYR A 118 -13.01 7.70 -5.41
C TYR A 118 -11.83 6.73 -5.38
N LEU A 119 -11.69 5.91 -6.42
CA LEU A 119 -10.70 4.84 -6.50
C LEU A 119 -9.54 5.22 -7.42
N TYR A 120 -8.32 5.02 -6.95
CA TYR A 120 -7.09 5.16 -7.70
C TYR A 120 -6.33 3.83 -7.63
N VAL A 121 -5.97 3.26 -8.78
CA VAL A 121 -5.18 2.03 -8.88
C VAL A 121 -3.99 2.30 -9.78
N SER A 122 -2.80 2.15 -9.20
CA SER A 122 -1.52 2.43 -9.86
C SER A 122 -0.64 1.19 -9.81
N TYR A 123 -0.04 0.84 -10.93
CA TYR A 123 0.92 -0.26 -11.04
C TYR A 123 2.31 0.32 -11.31
N VAL A 124 3.24 0.08 -10.38
CA VAL A 124 4.64 0.53 -10.44
C VAL A 124 5.50 -0.63 -10.91
N GLN A 125 6.15 -0.43 -12.03
CA GLN A 125 6.98 -1.41 -12.71
C GLN A 125 8.43 -1.32 -12.26
N VAL A 126 9.22 -2.35 -12.55
CA VAL A 126 10.61 -2.46 -12.10
C VAL A 126 11.53 -1.38 -12.70
N ASP A 127 11.18 -0.84 -13.86
CA ASP A 127 11.92 0.24 -14.52
C ASP A 127 11.61 1.63 -13.96
N GLY A 128 10.77 1.71 -12.92
CA GLY A 128 10.31 2.95 -12.31
C GLY A 128 9.12 3.59 -13.03
N SER A 129 8.67 3.05 -14.16
CA SER A 129 7.45 3.51 -14.80
C SER A 129 6.23 3.13 -13.97
N LEU A 130 5.21 3.99 -14.03
CA LEU A 130 3.94 3.79 -13.34
C LEU A 130 2.79 3.97 -14.33
N VAL A 131 1.87 3.00 -14.32
CA VAL A 131 0.65 3.02 -15.13
C VAL A 131 -0.58 3.14 -14.22
N HIS A 132 -1.43 4.12 -14.49
CA HIS A 132 -2.72 4.26 -13.81
C HIS A 132 -3.74 3.32 -14.44
N LEU A 133 -4.09 2.25 -13.72
CA LEU A 133 -5.07 1.25 -14.17
C LEU A 133 -6.50 1.76 -13.99
N ALA A 134 -6.76 2.48 -12.91
CA ALA A 134 -8.03 3.15 -12.66
C ALA A 134 -7.81 4.47 -11.92
N GLN A 135 -8.60 5.47 -12.29
CA GLN A 135 -8.75 6.73 -11.58
C GLN A 135 -10.09 7.36 -11.97
N PRO A 136 -10.65 8.28 -11.17
CA PRO A 136 -11.81 9.05 -11.57
C PRO A 136 -11.48 9.88 -12.82
N ARG A 137 -12.43 9.97 -13.76
CA ARG A 137 -12.24 10.64 -15.06
C ARG A 137 -13.27 11.75 -15.27
N GLY A 138 -12.90 12.71 -16.13
CA GLY A 138 -13.77 13.81 -16.53
C GLY A 138 -13.81 14.98 -15.54
N SER A 139 -14.58 16.01 -15.88
CA SER A 139 -14.67 17.25 -15.11
C SER A 139 -15.52 17.15 -13.84
N ALA A 140 -16.45 16.18 -13.80
CA ALA A 140 -17.29 15.87 -12.64
C ALA A 140 -17.12 14.36 -12.34
N PRO A 141 -16.01 13.97 -11.70
CA PRO A 141 -15.75 12.57 -11.41
C PRO A 141 -16.76 12.04 -10.39
N GLU A 142 -17.22 10.80 -10.60
CA GLU A 142 -18.08 10.09 -9.67
C GLU A 142 -17.29 9.04 -8.86
N PRO A 143 -17.70 8.72 -7.63
CA PRO A 143 -17.15 7.60 -6.87
C PRO A 143 -17.38 6.27 -7.58
N ALA A 144 -16.45 5.33 -7.43
CA ALA A 144 -16.67 3.95 -7.83
C ALA A 144 -17.72 3.30 -6.93
N GLU A 145 -18.54 2.40 -7.50
CA GLU A 145 -19.55 1.65 -6.77
C GLU A 145 -18.96 0.85 -5.60
N ALA A 146 -19.73 0.74 -4.52
CA ALA A 146 -19.40 -0.08 -3.37
C ALA A 146 -19.36 -1.56 -3.74
N GLY A 147 -18.36 -2.29 -3.24
CA GLY A 147 -18.25 -3.72 -3.48
C GLY A 147 -18.36 -4.05 -4.96
N ARG A 148 -17.55 -3.41 -5.80
CA ARG A 148 -17.34 -3.75 -7.20
C ARG A 148 -15.95 -4.32 -7.38
N THR A 149 -15.82 -5.34 -8.23
CA THR A 149 -14.51 -5.88 -8.62
C THR A 149 -14.16 -5.36 -10.01
N LEU A 150 -13.00 -4.72 -10.11
CA LEU A 150 -12.37 -4.30 -11.35
C LEU A 150 -11.24 -5.28 -11.68
N VAL A 151 -11.12 -5.67 -12.93
CA VAL A 151 -10.08 -6.61 -13.38
C VAL A 151 -9.29 -5.98 -14.52
N PHE A 152 -7.96 -6.06 -14.43
CA PHE A 152 -7.03 -5.51 -15.40
C PHE A 152 -6.09 -6.61 -15.92
N GLY A 153 -5.69 -6.51 -17.19
CA GLY A 153 -4.70 -7.39 -17.80
C GLY A 153 -5.20 -8.76 -18.24
N ASP A 154 -6.50 -9.05 -18.13
CA ASP A 154 -7.08 -10.37 -18.46
C ASP A 154 -7.43 -10.54 -19.95
N GLY A 155 -7.43 -9.47 -20.76
CA GLY A 155 -7.79 -9.56 -22.17
C GLY A 155 -9.30 -9.70 -22.44
N SER A 156 -10.14 -9.63 -21.41
CA SER A 156 -11.58 -9.87 -21.52
C SER A 156 -12.34 -8.58 -21.81
N ASP A 157 -13.50 -8.67 -22.46
CA ASP A 157 -14.38 -7.51 -22.77
C ASP A 157 -13.65 -6.37 -23.53
N GLY A 158 -12.71 -6.74 -24.42
CA GLY A 158 -11.90 -5.77 -25.18
C GLY A 158 -10.81 -5.07 -24.38
N ARG A 159 -10.59 -5.45 -23.11
CA ARG A 159 -9.52 -4.92 -22.26
C ARG A 159 -8.16 -5.44 -22.73
N ALA A 160 -7.10 -4.68 -22.46
CA ALA A 160 -5.75 -5.10 -22.77
C ALA A 160 -5.37 -6.37 -21.99
N ARG A 161 -4.73 -7.32 -22.68
CA ARG A 161 -4.05 -8.46 -22.04
C ARG A 161 -2.66 -8.01 -21.60
N ALA A 162 -2.28 -8.32 -20.37
CA ALA A 162 -0.95 -8.04 -19.84
C ALA A 162 -0.20 -9.34 -19.56
N THR A 163 1.06 -9.39 -19.96
CA THR A 163 1.97 -10.52 -19.72
C THR A 163 3.25 -10.01 -19.08
N VAL A 164 3.77 -10.76 -18.11
CA VAL A 164 5.06 -10.45 -17.50
C VAL A 164 6.15 -10.60 -18.55
N SER A 165 7.04 -9.61 -18.63
CA SER A 165 8.17 -9.56 -19.55
C SER A 165 9.29 -8.75 -18.92
N ALA A 166 10.49 -8.81 -19.50
CA ALA A 166 11.63 -8.05 -19.02
C ALA A 166 11.40 -6.52 -19.10
N PRO A 167 12.03 -5.70 -18.22
CA PRO A 167 12.92 -6.11 -17.14
C PRO A 167 12.18 -6.81 -15.99
N PHE A 168 12.90 -7.64 -15.24
CA PHE A 168 12.33 -8.38 -14.12
C PHE A 168 12.81 -7.81 -12.79
N GLY A 169 11.94 -7.77 -11.79
CA GLY A 169 12.31 -7.34 -10.46
C GLY A 169 11.11 -7.10 -9.55
N ARG A 170 11.30 -6.19 -8.60
CA ARG A 170 10.26 -5.83 -7.65
C ARG A 170 9.35 -4.78 -8.24
N GLU A 171 8.06 -5.02 -8.11
CA GLU A 171 7.00 -4.17 -8.60
C GLU A 171 5.97 -4.01 -7.48
N MET A 172 5.03 -3.08 -7.63
CA MET A 172 3.94 -2.94 -6.67
C MET A 172 2.66 -2.41 -7.29
N ILE A 173 1.54 -2.77 -6.67
CA ILE A 173 0.24 -2.18 -6.95
C ILE A 173 -0.16 -1.34 -5.75
N ILE A 174 -0.53 -0.09 -5.99
CA ILE A 174 -1.07 0.83 -5.00
C ILE A 174 -2.54 1.06 -5.34
N ALA A 175 -3.43 0.61 -4.47
CA ALA A 175 -4.86 0.89 -4.55
C ALA A 175 -5.27 1.84 -3.43
N ILE A 176 -5.83 3.00 -3.76
CA ILE A 176 -6.27 4.03 -2.81
C ILE A 176 -7.75 4.30 -3.04
N SER A 177 -8.51 4.34 -1.96
CA SER A 177 -9.89 4.81 -1.94
C SER A 177 -10.01 6.05 -1.07
N SER A 178 -10.74 7.07 -1.52
CA SER A 178 -10.98 8.29 -0.75
C SER A 178 -12.44 8.73 -0.80
N ALA A 179 -12.89 9.42 0.25
CA ALA A 179 -14.21 10.04 0.32
C ALA A 179 -14.39 11.20 -0.67
N THR A 180 -13.31 11.90 -1.02
CA THR A 180 -13.29 13.01 -1.98
C THR A 180 -12.20 12.80 -3.02
N PRO A 181 -12.23 13.50 -4.17
CA PRO A 181 -11.13 13.41 -5.14
C PRO A 181 -9.78 13.70 -4.48
N LEU A 182 -8.83 12.77 -4.63
CA LEU A 182 -7.52 12.87 -3.99
C LEU A 182 -6.63 13.88 -4.72
N PHE A 183 -6.63 13.82 -6.05
CA PHE A 183 -5.84 14.70 -6.91
C PHE A 183 -6.70 15.82 -7.49
N PRO A 184 -6.16 17.05 -7.65
CA PRO A 184 -6.91 18.19 -8.16
C PRO A 184 -7.21 18.09 -9.66
N ARG A 185 -6.51 17.20 -10.38
CA ARG A 185 -6.65 16.94 -11.81
C ARG A 185 -6.43 15.46 -12.04
N GLU A 186 -6.94 14.96 -13.17
CA GLU A 186 -6.63 13.61 -13.65
C GLU A 186 -5.12 13.45 -13.81
N LEU A 187 -4.58 12.33 -13.35
CA LEU A 187 -3.18 11.99 -13.53
C LEU A 187 -2.95 11.52 -14.98
N PRO A 188 -1.77 11.77 -15.58
CA PRO A 188 -1.44 11.21 -16.89
C PRO A 188 -1.57 9.69 -16.87
N THR A 189 -1.87 9.05 -18.00
CA THR A 189 -2.01 7.58 -18.06
C THR A 189 -0.74 6.85 -17.62
N ARG A 190 0.43 7.44 -17.92
CA ARG A 190 1.74 6.96 -17.50
C ARG A 190 2.56 8.12 -16.94
N GLN A 191 3.35 7.83 -15.92
CA GLN A 191 4.31 8.76 -15.31
C GLN A 191 5.38 7.97 -14.56
N THR A 192 6.39 8.64 -14.02
CA THR A 192 7.37 7.99 -13.14
C THR A 192 6.81 7.79 -11.74
N GLU A 193 7.32 6.79 -11.04
CA GLU A 193 7.09 6.55 -9.62
C GLU A 193 7.50 7.76 -8.76
N ARG A 194 8.56 8.49 -9.15
CA ARG A 194 9.00 9.74 -8.48
C ARG A 194 7.96 10.85 -8.54
N GLU A 195 7.42 11.09 -9.73
CA GLU A 195 6.37 12.11 -9.94
C GLU A 195 5.11 11.72 -9.17
N TYR A 196 4.75 10.44 -9.19
CA TYR A 196 3.55 9.96 -8.51
C TYR A 196 3.66 10.09 -6.99
N LEU A 197 4.75 9.62 -6.39
CA LEU A 197 4.94 9.70 -4.94
C LEU A 197 5.04 11.15 -4.46
N SER A 198 5.56 12.05 -5.30
CA SER A 198 5.57 13.48 -5.01
C SER A 198 4.17 14.11 -5.12
N ALA A 199 3.36 13.70 -6.10
CA ALA A 199 1.96 14.12 -6.20
C ALA A 199 1.12 13.57 -5.04
N LEU A 200 1.33 12.30 -4.68
CA LEU A 200 0.61 11.61 -3.61
C LEU A 200 0.88 12.26 -2.24
N ARG A 201 2.16 12.53 -1.91
CA ARG A 201 2.52 13.25 -0.68
C ARG A 201 1.85 14.62 -0.60
N ARG A 202 1.89 15.40 -1.70
CA ARG A 202 1.20 16.69 -1.76
C ARG A 202 -0.30 16.56 -1.57
N ALA A 203 -0.92 15.58 -2.20
CA ALA A 203 -2.36 15.33 -2.09
C ALA A 203 -2.78 14.96 -0.66
N LEU A 204 -1.97 14.19 0.06
CA LEU A 204 -2.25 13.76 1.44
C LEU A 204 -2.01 14.88 2.47
N VAL A 205 -0.97 15.70 2.27
CA VAL A 205 -0.70 16.87 3.13
C VAL A 205 -1.71 17.99 2.90
N TYR A 206 -2.12 18.22 1.65
CA TYR A 206 -3.09 19.26 1.31
C TYR A 206 -4.51 18.82 1.72
N GLN A 207 -5.02 19.39 2.81
CA GLN A 207 -6.43 19.26 3.19
C GLN A 207 -7.25 20.32 2.43
N PRO A 208 -8.23 19.94 1.59
CA PRO A 208 -9.28 20.88 1.20
C PRO A 208 -9.98 21.32 2.48
N SER A 209 -10.20 22.62 2.64
CA SER A 209 -10.67 23.21 3.89
C SER A 209 -11.95 22.54 4.41
N ALA A 210 -12.01 22.34 5.74
CA ALA A 210 -13.12 21.77 6.49
C ALA A 210 -14.48 22.50 6.33
N ALA A 211 -14.53 23.56 5.52
CA ALA A 211 -15.67 24.44 5.36
C ALA A 211 -16.89 23.78 4.70
N ALA A 212 -16.73 22.62 4.05
CA ALA A 212 -17.82 21.92 3.36
C ALA A 212 -18.43 20.74 4.14
N SER A 213 -17.82 20.27 5.25
CA SER A 213 -18.15 18.96 5.83
C SER A 213 -18.40 18.92 7.35
N GLY A 214 -18.43 20.05 8.05
CA GLY A 214 -19.00 20.16 9.41
C GLY A 214 -18.36 19.26 10.50
N GLY A 215 -17.17 18.71 10.25
CA GLY A 215 -16.43 17.82 11.15
C GLY A 215 -14.92 17.96 10.95
N PRO A 216 -14.09 17.30 11.79
CA PRO A 216 -12.64 17.43 11.69
C PRO A 216 -12.17 16.99 10.28
N PRO A 217 -11.30 17.78 9.62
CA PRO A 217 -10.83 17.50 8.27
C PRO A 217 -9.77 16.39 8.31
N GLN A 218 -10.17 15.14 8.57
CA GLN A 218 -9.30 14.02 8.25
C GLN A 218 -9.73 13.50 6.90
N ARG A 219 -8.81 13.52 5.92
CA ARG A 219 -9.05 12.87 4.63
C ARG A 219 -9.35 11.40 4.94
N ASP A 220 -10.60 11.00 4.77
CA ASP A 220 -11.04 9.61 4.87
C ASP A 220 -10.49 8.87 3.64
N VAL A 221 -9.30 8.31 3.84
CA VAL A 221 -8.46 7.63 2.84
C VAL A 221 -8.08 6.27 3.39
N ALA A 222 -8.24 5.26 2.57
CA ALA A 222 -7.83 3.90 2.85
C ALA A 222 -7.02 3.38 1.67
N ALA A 223 -5.98 2.58 1.92
CA ALA A 223 -5.09 2.11 0.88
C ALA A 223 -4.62 0.68 1.09
N THR A 224 -4.29 0.01 -0.01
CA THR A 224 -3.60 -1.27 -0.04
C THR A 224 -2.40 -1.15 -0.94
N VAL A 225 -1.23 -1.60 -0.45
CA VAL A 225 -0.02 -1.76 -1.24
C VAL A 225 0.27 -3.25 -1.33
N LEU A 226 0.29 -3.78 -2.55
CA LEU A 226 0.63 -5.17 -2.82
C LEU A 226 1.95 -5.21 -3.58
N SER A 227 2.98 -5.83 -2.98
CA SER A 227 4.24 -6.08 -3.66
C SER A 227 4.16 -7.37 -4.49
N LEU A 228 4.84 -7.37 -5.63
CA LEU A 228 5.04 -8.55 -6.46
C LEU A 228 6.47 -8.58 -7.00
N GLN A 229 6.90 -9.78 -7.38
CA GLN A 229 8.22 -10.06 -7.91
C GLN A 229 8.08 -10.74 -9.27
N THR A 230 8.73 -10.18 -10.27
CA THR A 230 8.88 -10.78 -11.60
C THR A 230 10.27 -11.38 -11.76
N ARG A 231 10.40 -12.45 -12.56
CA ARG A 231 11.67 -13.12 -12.88
C ARG A 231 11.65 -13.82 -14.24
N ALA A 232 12.83 -14.11 -14.77
CA ALA A 232 12.97 -15.03 -15.90
C ALA A 232 12.43 -16.44 -15.55
N ARG A 233 12.20 -17.28 -16.57
CA ARG A 233 11.76 -18.66 -16.37
C ARG A 233 12.80 -19.52 -15.67
#